data_AF-A0A9E6MEE6-F1
#
_entry.id   AF-A0A9E6MEE6-F1
#
_cell.length_a   1.000
_cell.length_b   1.000
_cell.length_c   1.000
_cell.angle_alpha   90.00
_cell.angle_beta   90.00
_cell.angle_gamma   90.00
#
_symmetry.space_group_name_H-M   'P 1'
#
loop_
_entity.id
_entity.type
_entity.pdbx_description
1 polymer ?
#
loop_
_entity_poly.entity_id
_entity_poly.type
_entity_poly.pdbx_seq_one_letter_code
_entity_poly.pdbx_strand_id
1 'polypeptide(L)'
;MTPKGARQLPADSTNEWAIKALYKNKTVSPEFITHCLNVADTVLTLQAIYDDKLRSFASSQLTPYEYFPTWKPDLFLSFKGKKTGSGGTGSPRRYFLDVWDDTKPFFVSVRKIRNYIHYATDGDWPYGHGELPTVLAICPDERTQTKLAKQIRRAVEEEDMWDEIVFATITREQLEKATTTSRLWQKIDEEQEIDLVKL
;
A
#
# COMPACT_ATOMS: atom_id res chain seq x y z
N MET A 1 1.63 33.54 2.62
CA MET A 1 1.29 32.88 1.34
C MET A 1 0.99 31.42 1.63
N THR A 2 -0.25 30.99 1.46
CA THR A 2 -0.66 29.59 1.57
C THR A 2 -0.28 28.85 0.28
N PRO A 3 0.35 27.66 0.35
CA PRO A 3 0.77 26.91 -0.84
C PRO A 3 -0.46 26.43 -1.63
N LYS A 4 -0.30 26.33 -2.97
CA LYS A 4 -1.38 26.08 -3.94
C LYS A 4 -2.18 24.79 -3.69
N GLY A 5 -1.60 23.78 -3.02
CA GLY A 5 -2.28 22.53 -2.68
C GLY A 5 -3.42 22.68 -1.66
N ALA A 6 -3.33 23.66 -0.75
CA ALA A 6 -4.38 23.91 0.24
C ALA A 6 -5.68 24.50 -0.35
N ARG A 7 -5.70 24.83 -1.66
CA ARG A 7 -6.86 25.41 -2.35
C ARG A 7 -7.70 24.38 -3.12
N GLN A 8 -7.27 23.12 -3.20
CA GLN A 8 -7.95 22.10 -4.02
C GLN A 8 -8.84 21.13 -3.23
N LEU A 9 -8.92 21.27 -1.91
CA LEU A 9 -9.77 20.40 -1.09
C LEU A 9 -11.12 21.09 -0.80
N PRO A 10 -12.25 20.38 -0.95
CA PRO A 10 -13.57 20.94 -0.65
C PRO A 10 -13.68 21.34 0.83
N ALA A 11 -14.37 22.44 1.10
CA ALA A 11 -14.37 23.13 2.40
C ALA A 11 -14.94 22.31 3.57
N ASP A 12 -15.67 21.21 3.31
CA ASP A 12 -16.47 20.50 4.31
C ASP A 12 -15.89 19.17 4.82
N SER A 13 -14.72 18.71 4.34
CA SER A 13 -14.18 17.39 4.73
C SER A 13 -12.90 17.42 5.56
N THR A 14 -12.41 18.60 5.98
CA THR A 14 -11.08 18.70 6.59
C THR A 14 -11.08 19.60 7.81
N ASN A 15 -10.68 19.03 8.96
CA ASN A 15 -10.41 19.77 10.18
C ASN A 15 -9.22 20.72 9.93
N GLU A 16 -9.51 21.95 9.49
CA GLU A 16 -8.49 22.97 9.19
C GLU A 16 -7.50 23.16 10.33
N TRP A 17 -7.95 22.98 11.58
CA TRP A 17 -7.10 23.08 12.76
C TRP A 17 -6.04 21.97 12.82
N ALA A 18 -6.38 20.74 12.41
CA ALA A 18 -5.47 19.60 12.41
C ALA A 18 -4.42 19.77 11.31
N ILE A 19 -4.84 20.25 10.14
CA ILE A 19 -3.94 20.63 9.04
C ILE A 19 -3.02 21.78 9.49
N LYS A 20 -3.59 22.86 10.04
CA LYS A 20 -2.80 24.00 10.57
C LYS A 20 -1.85 23.57 11.69
N ALA A 21 -2.21 22.58 12.53
CA ALA A 21 -1.35 22.05 13.58
C ALA A 21 -0.18 21.24 13.02
N LEU A 22 -0.42 20.38 12.02
CA LEU A 22 0.63 19.67 11.29
C LEU A 22 1.60 20.65 10.61
N TYR A 23 1.08 21.68 9.92
CA TYR A 23 1.90 22.70 9.27
C TYR A 23 2.64 23.64 10.23
N LYS A 24 2.13 23.85 11.46
CA LYS A 24 2.79 24.67 12.49
C LYS A 24 3.91 23.93 13.21
N ASN A 25 3.99 22.61 13.10
CA ASN A 25 5.08 21.87 13.69
C ASN A 25 6.34 22.02 12.80
N LYS A 26 7.23 22.94 13.19
CA LYS A 26 8.50 23.24 12.48
C LYS A 26 9.44 22.03 12.33
N THR A 27 9.15 20.91 13.00
CA THR A 27 9.95 19.67 12.92
C THR A 27 9.46 18.70 11.84
N VAL A 28 8.29 18.93 11.24
CA VAL A 28 7.69 18.02 10.26
C VAL A 28 7.98 18.54 8.85
N SER A 29 8.60 17.71 8.01
CA SER A 29 8.97 18.12 6.66
C SER A 29 7.74 18.24 5.74
N PRO A 30 7.73 19.16 4.76
CA PRO A 30 6.66 19.27 3.77
C PRO A 30 6.40 17.96 3.01
N GLU A 31 7.46 17.18 2.76
CA GLU A 31 7.41 15.87 2.09
C GLU A 31 6.66 14.86 2.95
N PHE A 32 6.89 14.84 4.27
CA PHE A 32 6.15 13.98 5.18
C PHE A 32 4.66 14.33 5.20
N ILE A 33 4.31 15.61 5.27
CA ILE A 33 2.90 16.05 5.23
C ILE A 33 2.24 15.62 3.92
N THR A 34 2.93 15.84 2.80
CA THR A 34 2.46 15.45 1.47
C THR A 34 2.20 13.94 1.40
N HIS A 35 3.11 13.15 1.97
CA HIS A 35 2.97 11.70 2.00
C HIS A 35 1.77 11.25 2.83
N CYS A 36 1.57 11.81 4.03
CA CYS A 36 0.40 11.52 4.85
C CYS A 36 -0.92 11.87 4.14
N LEU A 37 -0.96 12.99 3.41
CA LEU A 37 -2.14 13.37 2.63
C LEU A 37 -2.42 12.37 1.52
N ASN A 38 -1.40 11.95 0.76
CA ASN A 38 -1.56 10.95 -0.29
C ASN A 38 -2.01 9.58 0.24
N VAL A 39 -1.53 9.18 1.42
CA VAL A 39 -2.00 7.96 2.10
C VAL A 39 -3.47 8.11 2.53
N ALA A 40 -3.86 9.27 3.06
CA ALA A 40 -5.25 9.54 3.42
C ALA A 40 -6.19 9.52 2.20
N ASP A 41 -5.81 10.17 1.10
CA ASP A 41 -6.56 10.16 -0.16
C ASP A 41 -6.70 8.73 -0.71
N THR A 42 -5.64 7.92 -0.58
CA THR A 42 -5.66 6.50 -0.93
C THR A 42 -6.68 5.73 -0.10
N VAL A 43 -6.74 5.94 1.22
CA VAL A 43 -7.74 5.31 2.09
C VAL A 43 -9.15 5.68 1.66
N LEU A 44 -9.43 6.97 1.42
CA LEU A 44 -10.74 7.44 0.99
C LEU A 44 -11.15 6.83 -0.35
N THR A 45 -10.21 6.75 -1.30
CA THR A 45 -10.44 6.15 -2.63
C THR A 45 -10.75 4.65 -2.49
N LEU A 46 -9.97 3.92 -1.70
CA LEU A 46 -10.20 2.50 -1.45
C LEU A 46 -11.53 2.25 -0.73
N GLN A 47 -11.92 3.12 0.21
CA GLN A 47 -13.22 3.05 0.86
C GLN A 47 -14.37 3.31 -0.11
N ALA A 48 -14.24 4.28 -1.02
CA ALA A 48 -15.24 4.54 -2.05
C ALA A 48 -15.39 3.35 -3.02
N ILE A 49 -14.30 2.64 -3.32
CA ILE A 49 -14.32 1.46 -4.19
C ILE A 49 -14.88 0.24 -3.45
N TYR A 50 -14.38 -0.09 -2.27
CA TYR A 50 -14.64 -1.39 -1.64
C TYR A 50 -15.64 -1.34 -0.47
N ASP A 51 -16.05 -0.15 -0.04
CA ASP A 51 -17.03 0.09 1.02
C ASP A 51 -16.65 -0.65 2.33
N ASP A 52 -17.64 -1.10 3.10
CA ASP A 52 -17.50 -1.81 4.38
C ASP A 52 -16.77 -3.17 4.31
N LYS A 53 -16.44 -3.64 3.10
CA LYS A 53 -15.77 -4.92 2.88
C LYS A 53 -14.28 -4.85 3.15
N LEU A 54 -13.69 -3.66 3.02
CA LEU A 54 -12.27 -3.42 3.20
C LEU A 54 -12.00 -2.69 4.50
N ARG A 55 -11.21 -3.31 5.38
CA ARG A 55 -10.64 -2.64 6.55
C ARG A 55 -9.23 -2.19 6.23
N SER A 56 -8.91 -0.94 6.57
CA SER A 56 -7.58 -0.36 6.42
C SER A 56 -7.05 0.09 7.77
N PHE A 57 -5.80 -0.25 8.07
CA PHE A 57 -5.10 0.14 9.28
C PHE A 57 -3.82 0.89 8.91
N ALA A 58 -3.66 2.12 9.43
CA ALA A 58 -2.48 2.92 9.17
C ALA A 58 -1.26 2.40 9.94
N SER A 59 -0.06 2.72 9.45
CA SER A 59 1.22 2.32 10.06
C SER A 59 1.29 2.58 11.58
N SER A 60 0.75 3.72 12.06
CA SER A 60 0.71 4.07 13.48
C SER A 60 -0.12 3.09 14.33
N GLN A 61 -1.17 2.51 13.75
CA GLN A 61 -2.03 1.51 14.40
C GLN A 61 -1.36 0.12 14.44
N LEU A 62 -0.35 -0.11 13.60
CA LEU A 62 0.43 -1.35 13.56
C LEU A 62 1.56 -1.36 14.59
N THR A 63 1.92 -0.22 15.17
CA THR A 63 3.00 -0.07 16.16
C THR A 63 2.98 -1.09 17.31
N PRO A 64 1.81 -1.42 17.91
CA PRO A 64 1.76 -2.36 19.04
C PRO A 64 2.01 -3.83 18.65
N TYR A 65 2.10 -4.14 17.35
CA TYR A 65 2.20 -5.49 16.84
C TYR A 65 3.62 -5.73 16.30
N GLU A 66 4.41 -6.50 17.05
CA GLU A 66 5.83 -6.74 16.74
C GLU A 66 6.03 -7.70 15.58
N TYR A 67 5.04 -8.54 15.26
CA TYR A 67 5.12 -9.49 14.15
C TYR A 67 5.12 -8.83 12.77
N PHE A 68 4.77 -7.54 12.63
CA PHE A 68 4.85 -6.83 11.36
C PHE A 68 6.31 -6.51 10.98
N PRO A 69 6.61 -6.28 9.69
CA PRO A 69 7.95 -5.92 9.26
C PRO A 69 8.48 -4.69 10.01
N THR A 70 9.80 -4.66 10.25
CA THR A 70 10.50 -3.51 10.87
C THR A 70 10.14 -2.21 10.16
N TRP A 71 10.20 -2.22 8.83
CA TRP A 71 9.64 -1.14 8.02
C TRP A 71 8.17 -1.46 7.72
N LYS A 72 7.28 -1.02 8.61
CA LYS A 72 5.82 -1.22 8.50
C LYS A 72 5.24 -0.61 7.22
N PRO A 73 4.24 -1.24 6.58
CA PRO A 73 3.56 -0.63 5.43
C PRO A 73 2.88 0.69 5.82
N ASP A 74 2.62 1.54 4.83
CA ASP A 74 1.79 2.73 5.04
C ASP A 74 0.37 2.31 5.49
N LEU A 75 -0.17 1.27 4.86
CA LEU A 75 -1.47 0.69 5.15
C LEU A 75 -1.42 -0.84 5.20
N PHE A 76 -2.08 -1.43 6.19
CA PHE A 76 -2.43 -2.84 6.20
C PHE A 76 -3.91 -2.98 5.86
N LEU A 77 -4.21 -3.74 4.81
CA LEU A 77 -5.57 -3.94 4.32
C LEU A 77 -6.06 -5.35 4.64
N SER A 78 -7.33 -5.49 4.99
CA SER A 78 -7.96 -6.78 5.25
C SER A 78 -9.40 -6.83 4.73
N PHE A 79 -9.67 -7.80 3.87
CA PHE A 79 -11.02 -8.19 3.49
C PHE A 79 -11.51 -9.31 4.40
N LYS A 80 -12.79 -9.25 4.79
CA LYS A 80 -13.44 -10.35 5.49
C LYS A 80 -13.34 -11.64 4.67
N GLY A 81 -13.04 -12.74 5.34
CA GLY A 81 -13.04 -14.07 4.72
C GLY A 81 -14.40 -14.39 4.12
N LYS A 82 -14.41 -15.02 2.94
CA LYS A 82 -15.67 -15.48 2.32
C LYS A 82 -16.26 -16.62 3.16
N LYS A 83 -17.59 -16.63 3.33
CA LYS A 83 -18.27 -17.80 3.91
C LYS A 83 -18.05 -19.00 3.01
N THR A 84 -17.55 -20.10 3.55
CA THR A 84 -17.43 -21.37 2.83
C THR A 84 -18.77 -22.12 2.93
N GLY A 85 -19.06 -22.98 1.95
CA GLY A 85 -20.28 -23.80 1.93
C GLY A 85 -20.42 -24.76 3.11
N SER A 86 -19.34 -24.96 3.87
CA SER A 86 -19.26 -25.76 5.10
C SER A 86 -19.60 -25.01 6.39
N GLY A 87 -20.11 -23.77 6.32
CA GLY A 87 -20.47 -22.97 7.50
C GLY A 87 -19.28 -22.28 8.19
N GLY A 88 -18.05 -22.49 7.70
CA GLY A 88 -16.85 -21.78 8.12
C GLY A 88 -16.71 -20.41 7.46
N THR A 89 -15.89 -19.55 8.04
CA THR A 89 -15.42 -18.32 7.39
C THR A 89 -14.00 -18.60 6.91
N GLY A 90 -13.74 -18.46 5.60
CA GLY A 90 -12.40 -18.63 5.04
C GLY A 90 -11.39 -17.64 5.62
N SER A 91 -10.11 -17.83 5.31
CA SER A 91 -9.06 -16.89 5.74
C SER A 91 -9.31 -15.49 5.17
N PRO A 92 -9.07 -14.42 5.95
CA PRO A 92 -9.13 -13.06 5.44
C PRO A 92 -8.03 -12.83 4.39
N ARG A 93 -8.38 -12.20 3.27
CA ARG A 93 -7.40 -11.73 2.29
C ARG A 93 -6.76 -10.44 2.78
N ARG A 94 -5.43 -10.38 2.80
CA ARG A 94 -4.66 -9.31 3.44
C ARG A 94 -3.61 -8.76 2.49
N TYR A 95 -3.31 -7.48 2.67
CA TYR A 95 -2.34 -6.78 1.85
C TYR A 95 -1.50 -5.81 2.69
N PHE A 96 -0.22 -5.71 2.36
CA PHE A 96 0.61 -4.58 2.74
C PHE A 96 0.54 -3.58 1.59
N LEU A 97 0.18 -2.33 1.85
CA LEU A 97 0.06 -1.31 0.82
C LEU A 97 0.97 -0.12 1.15
N ASP A 98 1.83 0.23 0.20
CA ASP A 98 2.66 1.43 0.25
C ASP A 98 2.28 2.41 -0.87
N VAL A 99 2.28 3.70 -0.54
CA VAL A 99 2.04 4.81 -1.48
C VAL A 99 3.38 5.42 -1.85
N TRP A 100 3.82 5.22 -3.08
CA TRP A 100 5.07 5.81 -3.58
C TRP A 100 4.76 7.08 -4.37
N ASP A 101 4.93 8.23 -3.73
CA ASP A 101 4.41 9.53 -4.18
C ASP A 101 5.48 10.62 -4.37
N ASP A 102 6.67 10.23 -4.81
CA ASP A 102 7.85 11.07 -5.08
C ASP A 102 8.37 11.90 -3.89
N THR A 103 7.75 11.79 -2.70
CA THR A 103 8.19 12.45 -1.47
C THR A 103 9.51 11.89 -0.93
N LYS A 104 9.87 10.67 -1.36
CA LYS A 104 11.08 9.97 -0.96
C LYS A 104 11.92 9.64 -2.19
N PRO A 105 13.26 9.70 -2.09
CA PRO A 105 14.13 9.23 -3.17
C PRO A 105 13.88 7.75 -3.49
N PHE A 106 13.98 7.38 -4.76
CA PHE A 106 13.67 6.03 -5.25
C PHE A 106 14.45 4.89 -4.55
N PHE A 107 15.68 5.15 -4.07
CA PHE A 107 16.45 4.12 -3.34
C PHE A 107 15.77 3.70 -2.02
N VAL A 108 14.93 4.56 -1.44
CA VAL A 108 14.12 4.22 -0.26
C VAL A 108 13.08 3.15 -0.61
N SER A 109 12.45 3.25 -1.78
CA SER A 109 11.54 2.21 -2.30
C SER A 109 12.26 0.89 -2.51
N VAL A 110 13.48 0.92 -3.08
CA VAL A 110 14.30 -0.31 -3.26
C VAL A 110 14.63 -0.95 -1.91
N ARG A 111 15.01 -0.16 -0.91
CA ARG A 111 15.27 -0.67 0.45
C ARG A 111 14.01 -1.24 1.10
N LYS A 112 12.86 -0.62 0.85
CA LYS A 112 11.55 -1.07 1.32
C LYS A 112 11.17 -2.43 0.73
N ILE A 113 11.39 -2.62 -0.58
CA ILE A 113 11.17 -3.90 -1.27
C ILE A 113 12.00 -5.00 -0.63
N ARG A 114 13.32 -4.78 -0.46
CA ARG A 114 14.20 -5.76 0.17
C ARG A 114 13.80 -6.07 1.61
N ASN A 115 13.31 -5.07 2.37
CA ASN A 115 12.77 -5.33 3.69
C ASN A 115 11.58 -6.31 3.65
N TYR A 116 10.69 -6.22 2.67
CA TYR A 116 9.60 -7.19 2.54
C TYR A 116 10.08 -8.58 2.13
N ILE A 117 11.06 -8.66 1.22
CA ILE A 117 11.65 -9.93 0.80
C ILE A 117 12.32 -10.62 2.00
N HIS A 118 13.19 -9.93 2.73
CA HIS A 118 13.80 -10.47 3.95
C HIS A 118 12.76 -10.82 5.02
N TYR A 119 11.68 -10.04 5.14
CA TYR A 119 10.60 -10.35 6.06
C TYR A 119 9.80 -11.59 5.64
N ALA A 120 9.68 -11.90 4.34
CA ALA A 120 9.05 -13.14 3.90
C ALA A 120 9.86 -14.37 4.32
N THR A 121 11.19 -14.26 4.36
CA THR A 121 12.10 -15.34 4.78
C THR A 121 12.20 -15.47 6.30
N ASP A 122 12.47 -14.36 6.99
CA ASP A 122 12.87 -14.36 8.41
C ASP A 122 11.80 -13.77 9.35
N GLY A 123 10.66 -13.34 8.81
CA GLY A 123 9.63 -12.64 9.56
C GLY A 123 8.71 -13.56 10.36
N ASP A 124 8.09 -12.99 11.39
CA ASP A 124 7.21 -13.70 12.31
C ASP A 124 5.73 -13.64 11.88
N TRP A 125 5.42 -13.63 10.57
CA TRP A 125 4.03 -13.57 10.13
C TRP A 125 3.23 -14.76 10.70
N PRO A 126 2.23 -14.54 11.57
CA PRO A 126 1.70 -15.66 12.34
C PRO A 126 0.81 -16.55 11.48
N TYR A 127 1.07 -17.86 11.46
CA TYR A 127 0.34 -18.85 10.66
C TYR A 127 -1.19 -18.78 10.83
N GLY A 128 -1.67 -18.47 12.04
CA GLY A 128 -3.11 -18.30 12.32
C GLY A 128 -3.77 -17.12 11.58
N HIS A 129 -2.98 -16.21 11.01
CA HIS A 129 -3.44 -15.15 10.13
C HIS A 129 -3.46 -15.56 8.65
N GLY A 130 -3.14 -16.81 8.30
CA GLY A 130 -3.11 -17.27 6.91
C GLY A 130 -1.85 -16.84 6.16
N GLU A 131 -1.91 -16.88 4.84
CA GLU A 131 -0.78 -16.54 3.95
C GLU A 131 -0.21 -15.15 4.22
N LEU A 132 1.07 -14.98 3.91
CA LEU A 132 1.76 -13.70 3.95
C LEU A 132 1.01 -12.67 3.09
N PRO A 133 0.78 -11.43 3.57
CA PRO A 133 0.06 -10.44 2.79
C PRO A 133 0.79 -10.09 1.49
N THR A 134 0.05 -10.04 0.38
CA THR A 134 0.57 -9.52 -0.89
C THR A 134 0.98 -8.06 -0.70
N VAL A 135 2.16 -7.70 -1.22
CA VAL A 135 2.67 -6.33 -1.19
C VAL A 135 2.14 -5.56 -2.40
N LEU A 136 1.38 -4.52 -2.10
CA LEU A 136 0.76 -3.62 -3.05
C LEU A 136 1.47 -2.28 -3.07
N ALA A 137 1.51 -1.68 -4.26
CA ALA A 137 2.20 -0.44 -4.47
C ALA A 137 1.46 0.49 -5.42
N ILE A 138 1.17 1.70 -4.94
CA ILE A 138 0.59 2.76 -5.76
C ILE A 138 1.71 3.68 -6.21
N CYS A 139 1.92 3.72 -7.52
CA CYS A 139 2.96 4.51 -8.18
C CYS A 139 2.37 5.85 -8.64
N PRO A 140 3.19 6.92 -8.74
CA PRO A 140 2.71 8.21 -9.19
C PRO A 140 2.37 8.18 -10.69
N ASP A 141 3.17 7.47 -11.48
CA ASP A 141 3.04 7.34 -12.93
C ASP A 141 3.54 5.96 -13.44
N GLU A 142 3.26 5.68 -14.72
CA GLU A 142 3.66 4.44 -15.39
C GLU A 142 5.19 4.27 -15.48
N ARG A 143 5.93 5.38 -15.59
CA ARG A 143 7.40 5.37 -15.67
C ARG A 143 7.98 4.82 -14.37
N THR A 144 7.48 5.30 -13.25
CA THR A 144 7.90 4.89 -11.91
C THR A 144 7.43 3.48 -11.65
N GLN A 145 6.19 3.12 -12.01
CA GLN A 145 5.68 1.75 -11.93
C GLN A 145 6.58 0.76 -12.68
N THR A 146 6.95 1.07 -13.92
CA THR A 146 7.83 0.22 -14.74
C THR A 146 9.22 0.08 -14.12
N LYS A 147 9.81 1.19 -13.67
CA LYS A 147 11.14 1.20 -13.04
C LYS A 147 11.16 0.35 -11.77
N LEU A 148 10.11 0.47 -10.98
CA LEU A 148 9.92 -0.22 -9.72
C LEU A 148 9.65 -1.70 -9.90
N ALA A 149 8.77 -2.07 -10.84
CA ALA A 149 8.53 -3.47 -11.20
C ALA A 149 9.85 -4.15 -11.60
N LYS A 150 10.70 -3.49 -12.39
CA LYS A 150 12.04 -4.02 -12.72
C LYS A 150 12.93 -4.25 -11.49
N GLN A 151 12.89 -3.35 -10.50
CA GLN A 151 13.66 -3.54 -9.26
C GLN A 151 13.11 -4.65 -8.40
N ILE A 152 11.78 -4.79 -8.32
CA ILE A 152 11.12 -5.89 -7.60
C ILE A 152 11.52 -7.22 -8.22
N ARG A 153 11.36 -7.39 -9.54
CA ARG A 153 11.75 -8.63 -10.23
C ARG A 153 13.19 -9.01 -9.93
N ARG A 154 14.10 -8.06 -10.13
CA ARG A 154 15.52 -8.28 -9.87
C ARG A 154 15.78 -8.70 -8.42
N ALA A 155 15.14 -8.05 -7.44
CA ALA A 155 15.36 -8.39 -6.03
C ALA A 155 14.76 -9.75 -5.65
N VAL A 156 13.60 -10.10 -6.22
CA VAL A 156 12.96 -11.41 -6.00
C VAL A 156 13.76 -12.53 -6.67
N GLU A 157 14.27 -12.31 -7.88
CA GLU A 157 15.13 -13.24 -8.61
C GLU A 157 16.50 -13.43 -7.95
N GLU A 158 17.10 -12.35 -7.42
CA GLU A 158 18.38 -12.41 -6.69
C GLU A 158 18.32 -13.31 -5.44
N GLU A 159 17.14 -13.46 -4.82
CA GLU A 159 16.94 -14.26 -3.60
C GLU A 159 16.06 -15.51 -3.78
N ASP A 160 15.61 -15.81 -5.01
CA ASP A 160 14.72 -16.93 -5.36
C ASP A 160 13.40 -16.95 -4.57
N MET A 161 12.70 -15.81 -4.53
CA MET A 161 11.56 -15.57 -3.62
C MET A 161 10.19 -15.52 -4.32
N TRP A 162 10.07 -16.09 -5.52
CA TRP A 162 8.85 -16.02 -6.34
C TRP A 162 7.63 -16.71 -5.70
N ASP A 163 7.85 -17.79 -4.97
CA ASP A 163 6.79 -18.58 -4.31
C ASP A 163 6.43 -18.07 -2.91
N GLU A 164 7.31 -17.25 -2.32
CA GLU A 164 7.21 -16.82 -0.91
C GLU A 164 6.55 -15.44 -0.76
N ILE A 165 6.72 -14.55 -1.75
CA ILE A 165 6.18 -13.20 -1.69
C ILE A 165 5.63 -12.72 -3.04
N VAL A 166 4.41 -12.19 -2.99
CA VAL A 166 3.74 -11.62 -4.16
C VAL A 166 3.76 -10.11 -4.10
N PHE A 167 4.15 -9.48 -5.21
CA PHE A 167 4.04 -8.04 -5.41
C PHE A 167 3.03 -7.72 -6.50
N ALA A 168 2.30 -6.62 -6.32
CA ALA A 168 1.48 -6.05 -7.38
C ALA A 168 1.49 -4.52 -7.33
N THR A 169 1.39 -3.89 -8.50
CA THR A 169 1.50 -2.43 -8.65
C THR A 169 0.32 -1.86 -9.41
N ILE A 170 0.04 -0.58 -9.19
CA ILE A 170 -0.93 0.21 -9.94
C ILE A 170 -0.44 1.67 -10.00
N THR A 171 -0.89 2.47 -10.97
CA THR A 171 -0.71 3.92 -10.92
C THR A 171 -1.83 4.62 -10.15
N ARG A 172 -1.57 5.84 -9.67
CA ARG A 172 -2.59 6.69 -9.05
C ARG A 172 -3.76 6.96 -10.01
N GLU A 173 -3.47 7.26 -11.27
CA GLU A 173 -4.48 7.49 -12.30
C GLU A 173 -5.38 6.25 -12.51
N GLN A 174 -4.80 5.06 -12.54
CA GLN A 174 -5.55 3.80 -12.65
C GLN A 174 -6.43 3.55 -11.42
N LEU A 175 -5.94 3.89 -10.22
CA LEU A 175 -6.71 3.78 -8.98
C LEU A 175 -7.90 4.76 -8.96
N GLU A 176 -7.72 5.99 -9.42
CA GLU A 176 -8.79 7.00 -9.48
C GLU A 176 -9.92 6.60 -10.45
N LYS A 177 -9.58 5.86 -11.51
CA LYS A 177 -10.54 5.35 -12.50
C LYS A 177 -11.14 3.98 -12.12
N ALA A 178 -10.76 3.44 -10.96
CA ALA A 178 -11.15 2.11 -10.52
C ALA A 178 -12.64 1.99 -10.21
N THR A 179 -13.17 0.78 -10.44
CA THR A 179 -14.47 0.36 -9.91
C THR A 179 -14.30 -0.95 -9.14
N THR A 180 -15.32 -1.36 -8.39
CA THR A 180 -15.36 -2.64 -7.67
C THR A 180 -15.08 -3.87 -8.54
N THR A 181 -15.31 -3.77 -9.86
CA THR A 181 -15.17 -4.91 -10.77
C THR A 181 -13.84 -4.95 -11.50
N SER A 182 -13.03 -3.89 -11.38
CA SER A 182 -11.81 -3.74 -12.15
C SER A 182 -10.70 -4.66 -11.66
N ARG A 183 -10.04 -5.37 -12.58
CA ARG A 183 -8.74 -6.03 -12.35
C ARG A 183 -7.68 -4.97 -12.61
N LEU A 184 -7.03 -4.47 -11.57
CA LEU A 184 -6.22 -3.25 -11.66
C LEU A 184 -4.77 -3.45 -11.26
N TRP A 185 -4.52 -4.41 -10.37
CA TRP A 185 -3.22 -4.61 -9.79
C TRP A 185 -2.40 -5.46 -10.75
N GLN A 186 -1.40 -4.85 -11.37
CA GLN A 186 -0.44 -5.57 -12.19
C GLN A 186 0.47 -6.38 -11.27
N LYS A 187 0.23 -7.69 -11.22
CA LYS A 187 1.10 -8.64 -10.53
C LYS A 187 2.47 -8.62 -11.18
N ILE A 188 3.49 -8.79 -10.36
CA ILE A 188 4.87 -8.93 -10.80
C ILE A 188 5.21 -10.41 -10.69
N ASP A 189 5.51 -11.02 -11.82
CA ASP A 189 5.93 -12.41 -11.97
C ASP A 189 7.24 -12.53 -12.77
N GLU A 190 7.74 -13.77 -12.85
CA GLU A 190 8.95 -14.17 -13.56
C GLU A 190 8.80 -13.98 -15.09
N GLU A 191 7.65 -14.35 -15.64
CA GLU A 191 7.38 -14.39 -17.08
C GLU A 191 7.17 -12.98 -17.71
N GLN A 192 7.11 -11.94 -16.87
CA GLN A 192 6.83 -10.56 -17.27
C GLN A 192 5.47 -10.39 -17.97
N GLU A 193 4.55 -11.31 -17.72
CA GLU A 193 3.20 -11.21 -18.24
C GLU A 193 2.43 -10.13 -17.46
N ILE A 194 1.49 -9.47 -18.13
CA ILE A 194 0.60 -8.53 -17.46
C ILE A 194 -0.56 -9.34 -16.89
N ASP A 195 -0.41 -9.82 -15.66
CA ASP A 195 -1.52 -10.39 -14.90
C ASP A 195 -2.18 -9.32 -14.02
N LEU A 196 -3.45 -9.03 -14.31
CA LEU A 196 -4.24 -8.06 -13.56
C LEU A 196 -5.09 -8.76 -12.51
N VAL A 197 -4.84 -8.44 -11.25
CA VAL A 197 -5.47 -9.07 -10.09
C VAL A 197 -6.52 -8.15 -9.47
N LYS A 198 -7.56 -8.75 -8.89
CA LYS A 198 -8.54 -8.06 -8.03
C LYS A 198 -8.11 -8.17 -6.57
N LEU A 199 -8.40 -7.13 -5.79
CA LEU A 199 -8.44 -7.26 -4.33
C LEU A 199 -9.60 -8.19 -3.90
#